data_AF-A0AAJ2B092-F1
#
_entry.id   AF-A0AAJ2B092-F1
#
_cell.length_a   1.000
_cell.length_b   1.000
_cell.length_c   1.000
_cell.angle_alpha   90.00
_cell.angle_beta   90.00
_cell.angle_gamma   90.00
#
_symmetry.space_group_name_H-M   'P 1'
#
loop_
_entity.id
_entity.type
_entity.pdbx_description
1 polymer ?
#
loop_
_entity_poly.entity_id
_entity_poly.type
_entity_poly.pdbx_seq_one_letter_code
_entity_poly.pdbx_strand_id
1 'polypeptide(L)'
;MLRKYIRTRMRATIWGHTKLPEGHEEVHRFAFELHDGSTAPPVRESVSLRTARVVVAHLQDGNALIQMFRAIVSSEQANYDNLIGQSFEDDFIENGPTDRVDDSTGWQNAER
;
A
#
# COMPACT_ATOMS: atom_id res chain seq x y z
N MET A 1 -5.85 -21.03 -28.76
CA MET A 1 -6.75 -20.19 -27.94
C MET A 1 -5.90 -19.15 -27.24
N LEU A 2 -6.09 -17.86 -27.54
CA LEU A 2 -5.34 -16.77 -26.91
C LEU A 2 -5.92 -16.55 -25.51
N ARG A 3 -5.15 -16.81 -24.44
CA ARG A 3 -5.54 -16.39 -23.09
C ARG A 3 -5.65 -14.86 -23.12
N LYS A 4 -6.87 -14.33 -23.00
CA LYS A 4 -7.12 -12.90 -22.89
C LYS A 4 -6.63 -12.50 -21.49
N TYR A 5 -5.40 -12.00 -21.39
CA TYR A 5 -4.88 -11.47 -20.14
C TYR A 5 -5.75 -10.28 -19.73
N ILE A 6 -6.54 -10.45 -18.67
CA ILE A 6 -7.25 -9.33 -18.06
C ILE A 6 -6.16 -8.53 -17.35
N ARG A 7 -5.84 -7.34 -17.87
CA ARG A 7 -4.95 -6.40 -17.20
C ARG A 7 -5.75 -5.72 -16.12
N THR A 8 -5.57 -6.13 -14.88
CA THR A 8 -6.25 -5.54 -13.74
C THR A 8 -5.28 -4.78 -12.87
N ARG A 9 -5.61 -3.52 -12.59
CA ARG A 9 -4.76 -2.65 -11.78
C ARG A 9 -5.17 -2.76 -10.33
N MET A 10 -4.17 -2.90 -9.45
CA MET A 10 -4.38 -2.68 -8.03
C MET A 10 -4.64 -1.19 -7.80
N ARG A 11 -5.63 -0.84 -6.99
CA ARG A 11 -5.96 0.54 -6.65
C ARG A 11 -6.21 0.72 -5.17
N ALA A 12 -5.55 1.69 -4.55
CA ALA A 12 -5.76 2.09 -3.17
C ALA A 12 -6.36 3.49 -3.12
N THR A 13 -7.48 3.67 -2.42
CA THR A 13 -8.17 4.95 -2.31
C THR A 13 -8.38 5.33 -0.85
N ILE A 14 -7.91 6.49 -0.44
CA ILE A 14 -8.15 7.02 0.91
C ILE A 14 -9.56 7.58 0.95
N TRP A 15 -10.38 7.16 1.91
CA TRP A 15 -11.76 7.66 2.06
C TRP A 15 -12.03 8.30 3.42
N GLY A 16 -11.10 8.20 4.37
CA GLY A 16 -11.25 8.82 5.66
C GLY A 16 -9.94 9.12 6.36
N HIS A 17 -9.97 10.14 7.21
CA HIS A 17 -8.92 10.49 8.13
C HIS A 17 -9.56 10.78 9.50
N THR A 18 -8.92 10.31 10.57
CA THR A 18 -9.38 10.56 11.94
C THR A 18 -8.19 10.87 12.82
N LYS A 19 -8.29 12.00 13.54
CA LYS A 19 -7.37 12.33 14.63
C LYS A 19 -7.84 11.65 15.91
N LEU A 20 -7.00 10.83 16.52
CA LEU A 20 -7.32 10.20 17.80
C LEU A 20 -7.01 11.18 18.96
N PRO A 21 -7.68 11.02 20.12
CA PRO A 21 -7.42 11.83 21.30
C PRO A 21 -5.94 11.79 21.74
N GLU A 22 -5.46 12.88 22.34
CA GLU A 22 -4.12 12.91 22.95
C GLU A 22 -3.98 11.79 23.99
N GLY A 23 -2.88 11.04 23.90
CA GLY A 23 -2.62 9.86 24.73
C GLY A 23 -2.77 8.52 24.01
N HIS A 24 -3.37 8.48 22.81
CA HIS A 24 -3.24 7.33 21.93
C HIS A 24 -1.92 7.41 21.14
N GLU A 25 -1.16 6.31 21.11
CA GLU A 25 0.13 6.21 20.40
C GLU A 25 0.02 6.38 18.86
N GLU A 26 -1.20 6.59 18.36
CA GLU A 26 -1.57 6.69 16.95
C GLU A 26 -2.42 7.94 16.68
N VAL A 27 -1.82 9.13 16.81
CA VAL A 27 -2.52 10.42 16.70
C VAL A 27 -3.32 10.59 15.39
N HIS A 28 -2.94 9.88 14.31
CA HIS A 28 -3.62 9.90 13.01
C HIS A 28 -3.86 8.51 12.46
N ARG A 29 -5.10 8.26 12.01
CA ARG A 29 -5.53 7.05 11.31
C ARG A 29 -6.13 7.42 9.95
N PHE A 30 -5.80 6.65 8.93
CA PHE A 30 -6.32 6.78 7.57
C PHE A 30 -7.09 5.53 7.21
N ALA A 31 -8.33 5.71 6.76
CA ALA A 31 -9.17 4.64 6.25
C ALA A 31 -9.08 4.61 4.72
N PHE A 32 -8.93 3.43 4.16
CA PHE A 32 -8.77 3.25 2.72
C PHE A 32 -9.52 2.03 2.20
N GLU A 33 -9.79 2.04 0.90
CA GLU A 33 -10.32 0.92 0.14
C GLU A 33 -9.22 0.38 -0.76
N LEU A 34 -9.04 -0.93 -0.77
CA LEU A 34 -8.11 -1.62 -1.64
C LEU A 34 -8.85 -2.49 -2.65
N HIS A 35 -8.63 -2.20 -3.92
CA HIS A 35 -8.95 -3.08 -5.03
C HIS A 35 -7.67 -3.81 -5.41
N ASP A 36 -7.66 -5.13 -5.32
CA ASP A 36 -6.50 -5.96 -5.68
C ASP A 36 -6.43 -6.25 -7.20
N GLY A 37 -7.38 -5.70 -7.96
CA GLY A 37 -7.52 -5.97 -9.39
C GLY A 37 -8.26 -7.29 -9.68
N SER A 38 -8.65 -8.08 -8.69
CA SER A 38 -9.52 -9.22 -8.96
C SER A 38 -10.97 -8.78 -9.16
N THR A 39 -11.87 -9.74 -9.43
CA THR A 39 -13.31 -9.51 -9.38
C THR A 39 -13.87 -9.51 -7.95
N ALA A 40 -13.01 -9.69 -6.94
CA ALA A 40 -13.43 -9.66 -5.55
C ALA A 40 -13.88 -8.26 -5.13
N PRO A 41 -14.79 -8.15 -4.13
CA PRO A 41 -15.15 -6.88 -3.56
C PRO A 41 -13.93 -6.15 -2.97
N PRO A 42 -13.91 -4.80 -3.01
CA PRO A 42 -12.83 -4.03 -2.40
C PRO A 42 -12.77 -4.26 -0.89
N VAL A 43 -11.56 -4.34 -0.34
CA VAL A 43 -11.36 -4.49 1.10
C VAL A 43 -11.24 -3.11 1.74
N ARG A 44 -11.91 -2.91 2.87
CA ARG A 44 -11.84 -1.68 3.66
C ARG A 44 -10.92 -1.89 4.85
N GLU A 45 -9.88 -1.08 4.92
CA GLU A 45 -8.85 -1.17 5.95
C GLU A 45 -8.55 0.20 6.56
N SER A 46 -7.78 0.19 7.65
CA SER A 46 -7.24 1.41 8.23
C SER A 46 -5.78 1.25 8.65
N VAL A 47 -5.01 2.32 8.55
CA VAL A 47 -3.61 2.35 8.95
C VAL A 47 -3.33 3.56 9.84
N SER A 48 -2.51 3.39 10.86
CA SER A 48 -1.99 4.51 11.64
C SER A 48 -0.80 5.15 10.93
N LEU A 49 -0.59 6.45 11.15
CA LEU A 49 0.56 7.17 10.61
C LEU A 49 1.89 6.51 11.01
N ARG A 50 1.97 5.94 12.22
CA ARG A 50 3.14 5.22 12.71
C ARG A 50 3.43 3.98 11.85
N THR A 51 2.42 3.16 11.62
CA THR A 51 2.55 1.96 10.78
C THR A 51 2.93 2.34 9.35
N ALA A 52 2.31 3.37 8.76
CA ALA A 52 2.68 3.86 7.42
C ALA A 52 4.16 4.26 7.33
N ARG A 53 4.70 4.96 8.35
CA ARG A 53 6.13 5.31 8.43
C ARG A 53 7.03 4.08 8.49
N VAL A 54 6.68 3.09 9.31
CA VAL A 54 7.46 1.85 9.44
C VAL A 54 7.48 1.09 8.12
N VAL A 55 6.34 0.95 7.44
CA VAL A 55 6.24 0.24 6.17
C VAL A 55 7.06 0.94 5.08
N VAL A 56 6.92 2.25 4.94
CA VAL A 56 7.65 3.02 3.91
C VAL A 56 9.17 3.01 4.14
N ALA A 57 9.63 2.97 5.39
CA ALA A 57 11.06 2.91 5.70
C ALA A 57 11.74 1.61 5.24
N HIS A 58 10.99 0.52 5.07
CA HIS A 58 11.54 -0.81 4.76
C HIS A 58 11.21 -1.29 3.34
N LEU A 59 10.37 -0.58 2.57
CA LEU A 59 9.96 -0.98 1.22
C LEU A 59 10.34 0.06 0.17
N GLN A 60 11.29 -0.30 -0.71
CA GLN A 60 11.83 0.57 -1.76
C GLN A 60 11.00 0.53 -3.06
N ASP A 61 10.39 -0.60 -3.39
CA ASP A 61 9.43 -0.72 -4.50
C ASP A 61 8.00 -0.59 -3.99
N GLY A 62 7.15 0.12 -4.74
CA GLY A 62 5.82 0.44 -4.27
C GLY A 62 4.71 0.15 -5.26
N ASN A 63 3.91 -0.87 -4.96
CA ASN A 63 2.56 -1.01 -5.51
C ASN A 63 1.66 0.15 -5.01
N ALA A 64 0.40 0.17 -5.45
CA ALA A 64 -0.55 1.24 -5.13
C ALA A 64 -0.65 1.54 -3.61
N LEU A 65 -0.57 0.50 -2.77
CA LEU A 65 -0.64 0.65 -1.30
C LEU A 65 0.59 1.38 -0.74
N ILE A 66 1.78 1.03 -1.22
CA ILE A 66 3.02 1.70 -0.78
C ILE A 66 3.08 3.14 -1.28
N GLN A 67 2.60 3.41 -2.50
CA GLN A 67 2.47 4.78 -3.01
C GLN A 67 1.53 5.62 -2.14
N MET A 68 0.38 5.05 -1.73
CA MET A 68 -0.55 5.68 -0.80
C MET A 68 0.11 5.97 0.56
N PHE A 69 0.85 5.02 1.12
CA PHE A 69 1.56 5.23 2.39
C PHE A 69 2.63 6.31 2.27
N ARG A 70 3.36 6.38 1.15
CA ARG A 70 4.32 7.45 0.89
C ARG A 70 3.64 8.82 0.85
N ALA A 71 2.49 8.93 0.19
CA ALA A 71 1.71 10.18 0.15
C ALA A 71 1.30 10.63 1.57
N ILE A 72 0.79 9.71 2.39
CA ILE A 72 0.45 9.96 3.80
C ILE A 72 1.67 10.45 4.59
N VAL A 73 2.81 9.76 4.47
CA VAL A 73 4.03 10.07 5.22
C VAL A 73 4.66 11.39 4.78
N SER A 74 4.58 11.72 3.48
CA SER A 74 5.12 12.96 2.91
C SER A 74 4.25 14.20 3.19
N SER A 75 2.99 14.00 3.58
CA SER A 75 2.06 15.09 3.81
C SER A 75 2.23 15.70 5.20
N GLU A 76 2.14 17.03 5.26
CA GLU A 76 2.07 17.76 6.52
C GLU A 76 0.72 17.53 7.21
N GLN A 77 0.69 17.61 8.54
CA GLN A 77 -0.51 17.34 9.35
C GLN A 77 -1.71 18.20 8.94
N ALA A 78 -1.49 19.46 8.56
CA ALA A 78 -2.53 20.37 8.10
C ALA A 78 -3.17 19.95 6.76
N ASN A 79 -2.54 19.04 6.01
CA ASN A 79 -2.97 18.61 4.68
C ASN A 79 -3.54 17.19 4.66
N TYR A 80 -3.70 16.51 5.80
CA TYR A 80 -4.18 15.13 5.83
C TYR A 80 -5.59 14.96 5.27
N ASP A 81 -6.48 15.92 5.48
CA ASP A 81 -7.83 15.85 4.91
C ASP A 81 -7.83 16.00 3.38
N ASN A 82 -6.80 16.62 2.80
CA ASN A 82 -6.63 16.73 1.33
C ASN A 82 -6.26 15.39 0.68
N LEU A 83 -5.88 14.38 1.48
CA LEU A 83 -5.63 13.03 1.01
C LEU A 83 -6.92 12.25 0.77
N ILE A 84 -8.03 12.66 1.36
CA ILE A 84 -9.33 11.99 1.18
C ILE A 84 -9.76 12.11 -0.29
N GLY A 85 -10.13 10.99 -0.89
CA GLY A 85 -10.48 10.86 -2.30
C GLY A 85 -9.28 10.59 -3.22
N GLN A 86 -8.03 10.73 -2.73
CA GLN A 86 -6.87 10.39 -3.53
C GLN A 86 -6.80 8.88 -3.77
N SER A 87 -6.53 8.52 -5.02
CA SER A 87 -6.41 7.15 -5.49
C SER A 87 -5.05 6.91 -6.11
N PHE A 88 -4.47 5.76 -5.81
CA PHE A 88 -3.16 5.32 -6.28
C PHE A 88 -3.37 4.02 -7.06
N GLU A 89 -2.74 3.89 -8.23
CA GLU A 89 -2.88 2.74 -9.11
C GLU A 89 -1.52 2.12 -9.40
N ASP A 90 -1.46 0.80 -9.44
CA ASP A 90 -0.30 0.05 -9.89
C ASP A 90 -0.73 -0.95 -10.97
N ASP A 91 0.06 -1.02 -12.03
CA ASP A 91 -0.11 -2.00 -13.09
C ASP A 91 0.40 -3.36 -12.59
N PHE A 92 -0.30 -3.94 -11.62
CA PHE A 92 -0.02 -5.29 -11.16
C PHE A 92 -0.40 -6.28 -12.27
N ILE A 93 0.57 -7.03 -12.78
CA ILE A 93 0.30 -8.13 -13.70
C ILE A 93 0.12 -9.39 -12.85
N GLU A 94 -1.12 -9.88 -12.74
CA GLU A 94 -1.37 -11.22 -12.21
C GLU A 94 -0.63 -12.25 -13.10
N ASN A 95 0.44 -12.86 -12.57
CA ASN A 95 1.39 -13.73 -13.29
C ASN A 95 2.36 -13.03 -14.27
N GLY A 96 2.71 -11.75 -14.05
CA GLY A 96 3.87 -11.12 -14.72
C GLY A 96 5.19 -11.74 -14.26
N PRO A 97 6.33 -11.46 -14.93
CA PRO A 97 7.63 -11.89 -14.41
C PRO A 97 7.74 -11.45 -12.97
N THR A 98 7.99 -12.39 -12.07
CA THR A 98 8.27 -12.14 -10.66
C THR A 98 9.65 -11.47 -10.54
N ASP A 99 9.89 -10.36 -11.24
CA ASP A 99 11.16 -9.59 -11.15
C ASP A 99 11.33 -8.91 -9.79
N ARG A 100 10.42 -9.15 -8.84
CA ARG A 100 10.51 -8.71 -7.44
C ARG A 100 11.18 -9.76 -6.53
N VAL A 101 11.78 -10.80 -7.08
CA VAL A 101 12.83 -11.56 -6.39
C VAL A 101 14.17 -11.08 -6.94
N ASP A 102 14.86 -10.24 -6.18
CA ASP A 102 16.30 -10.20 -6.27
C ASP A 102 16.81 -11.55 -5.73
N ASP A 103 17.07 -12.49 -6.63
CA ASP A 103 17.69 -13.79 -6.36
C ASP A 103 19.15 -13.67 -5.85
N SER A 104 19.66 -12.47 -5.53
CA SER A 104 21.05 -12.28 -5.12
C SER A 104 21.34 -12.44 -3.63
N THR A 105 20.35 -12.77 -2.78
CA THR A 105 20.67 -13.22 -1.39
C THR A 105 20.44 -14.71 -1.25
N GLY A 106 21.43 -15.48 -1.69
CA GLY A 106 21.56 -16.90 -1.38
C GLY A 106 21.54 -17.09 0.13
N TRP A 107 20.40 -17.52 0.67
CA TRP A 107 20.29 -18.08 2.00
C TRP A 107 21.03 -19.41 2.00
N GLN A 108 22.35 -19.36 2.13
CA GLN A 108 23.15 -20.49 2.58
C GLN A 108 22.74 -20.78 4.01
N ASN A 109 21.78 -21.70 4.18
CA ASN A 109 21.61 -22.38 5.44
C ASN A 109 22.94 -23.13 5.69
N ALA A 110 23.77 -22.59 6.56
CA ALA A 110 24.91 -23.31 7.11
C ALA A 110 24.36 -24.45 7.96
N GLU A 111 24.18 -25.62 7.35
CA GLU A 111 24.12 -26.87 8.10
C GLU A 111 25.52 -27.13 8.67
N ARG A 112 25.54 -27.33 9.99
CA ARG A 112 26.72 -27.55 10.83
C ARG A 112 27.02 -29.04 10.95
#